data_AF-W7IR06-F1
#
_entry.id   AF-W7IR06-F1
#
_cell.length_a   1.000
_cell.length_b   1.000
_cell.length_c   1.000
_cell.angle_alpha   90.00
_cell.angle_beta   90.00
_cell.angle_gamma   90.00
#
_symmetry.space_group_name_H-M   'P 1'
#
loop_
_entity.id
_entity.type
_entity.pdbx_description
1 polymer ?
#
loop_
_entity_poly.entity_id
_entity_poly.type
_entity_poly.pdbx_seq_one_letter_code
_entity_poly.pdbx_strand_id
1 'polypeptide(L)'
;MTEPQNDERPPSPGDFLCRVHADLRRSLAIIRGQFDDAAADPVPRPELRAGLTTGCLQMCDLLTRHHLHEDDDFGRLEAYFPQLAPAIRRLRAEHEDVAGALADLRALLARFEVGEVGADRIRDDVVRLTTALQAHFDYEEAQLVPVLNAAAT
;
A
#
# COMPACT_ATOMS: atom_id res chain seq x y z
N MET A 1 22.75 -38.57 -9.05
CA MET A 1 21.57 -38.01 -8.36
C MET A 1 21.57 -36.54 -8.72
N THR A 2 20.78 -36.17 -9.72
CA THR A 2 20.76 -34.85 -10.34
C THR A 2 20.04 -33.88 -9.39
N GLU A 3 20.68 -32.78 -9.00
CA GLU A 3 20.02 -31.69 -8.28
C GLU A 3 18.86 -31.14 -9.12
N PRO A 4 17.71 -30.79 -8.52
CA PRO A 4 16.67 -30.08 -9.24
C PRO A 4 17.19 -28.67 -9.50
N GLN A 5 17.44 -28.35 -10.77
CA GLN A 5 17.63 -26.96 -11.17
C GLN A 5 16.29 -26.26 -10.98
N ASN A 6 16.19 -25.39 -9.98
CA ASN A 6 15.10 -24.42 -9.90
C ASN A 6 15.23 -23.49 -11.11
N ASP A 7 14.58 -23.87 -12.20
CA ASP A 7 14.34 -23.04 -13.38
C ASP A 7 13.23 -22.04 -13.05
N GLU A 8 13.46 -21.18 -12.05
CA GLU A 8 12.52 -20.12 -11.72
C GLU A 8 12.99 -18.87 -12.47
N ARG A 9 12.54 -18.75 -13.72
CA ARG A 9 12.68 -17.51 -14.50
C ARG A 9 12.21 -16.36 -13.60
N PRO A 10 13.00 -15.28 -13.45
CA PRO A 10 12.58 -14.16 -12.63
C PRO A 10 11.20 -13.69 -13.12
N PRO A 11 10.30 -13.39 -12.19
CA PRO A 11 8.93 -13.06 -12.54
C PRO A 11 8.89 -11.81 -13.42
N SER A 12 7.91 -11.76 -14.32
CA SER A 12 7.75 -10.59 -15.18
C SER A 12 7.43 -9.34 -14.35
N PRO A 13 7.73 -8.12 -14.84
CA PRO A 13 7.53 -6.89 -14.07
C PRO A 13 6.09 -6.70 -13.59
N GLY A 14 5.07 -7.04 -14.40
CA GLY A 14 3.68 -6.97 -13.96
C GLY A 14 3.34 -8.04 -12.92
N ASP A 15 3.89 -9.25 -13.02
CA ASP A 15 3.72 -10.25 -11.95
C ASP A 15 4.39 -9.80 -10.64
N PHE A 16 5.48 -9.05 -10.72
CA PHE A 16 6.13 -8.43 -9.57
C PHE A 16 5.27 -7.35 -8.92
N LEU A 17 4.67 -6.47 -9.72
CA LEU A 17 3.69 -5.50 -9.24
C LEU A 17 2.55 -6.19 -8.47
N CYS A 18 1.91 -7.20 -9.06
CA CYS A 18 0.83 -7.93 -8.39
C CYS A 18 1.25 -8.58 -7.07
N ARG A 19 2.49 -9.10 -6.98
CA ARG A 19 3.00 -9.67 -5.72
C ARG A 19 3.19 -8.61 -4.64
N VAL A 20 3.77 -7.46 -4.99
CA VAL A 20 3.93 -6.33 -4.07
C VAL A 20 2.55 -5.87 -3.58
N HIS A 21 1.58 -5.69 -4.48
CA HIS A 21 0.23 -5.31 -4.10
C HIS A 21 -0.46 -6.36 -3.22
N ALA A 22 -0.26 -7.65 -3.46
CA ALA A 22 -0.82 -8.71 -2.63
C ALA A 22 -0.28 -8.64 -1.18
N ASP A 23 1.01 -8.36 -1.02
CA ASP A 23 1.63 -8.19 0.31
C ASP A 23 1.17 -6.91 1.01
N LEU A 24 0.97 -5.81 0.27
CA LEU A 24 0.39 -4.58 0.79
C LEU A 24 -1.07 -4.77 1.21
N ARG A 25 -1.90 -5.43 0.39
CA ARG A 25 -3.28 -5.80 0.74
C ARG A 25 -3.34 -6.64 2.02
N ARG A 26 -2.42 -7.60 2.20
CA ARG A 26 -2.33 -8.41 3.42
C ARG A 26 -1.96 -7.55 4.63
N SER A 27 -0.99 -6.67 4.48
CA SER A 27 -0.52 -5.79 5.55
C SER A 27 -1.62 -4.81 6.01
N LEU A 28 -2.35 -4.21 5.07
CA LEU A 28 -3.52 -3.38 5.35
C LEU A 28 -4.60 -4.15 6.12
N ALA A 29 -4.88 -5.40 5.72
CA ALA A 29 -5.87 -6.23 6.41
C ALA A 29 -5.46 -6.55 7.86
N ILE A 30 -4.16 -6.80 8.11
CA ILE A 30 -3.62 -7.02 9.45
C ILE A 30 -3.77 -5.76 10.31
N ILE A 31 -3.32 -4.60 9.80
CA ILE A 31 -3.41 -3.33 10.53
C ILE A 31 -4.87 -3.00 10.85
N ARG A 32 -5.79 -3.18 9.88
CA ARG A 32 -7.22 -2.98 10.11
C ARG A 32 -7.75 -3.87 11.23
N GLY A 33 -7.44 -5.17 11.21
CA GLY A 33 -7.89 -6.10 12.25
C GLY A 33 -7.36 -5.73 13.64
N GLN A 34 -6.10 -5.30 13.73
CA GLN A 34 -5.51 -4.86 14.98
C GLN A 34 -6.21 -3.61 15.57
N PHE A 35 -6.61 -2.66 14.72
CA PHE A 35 -7.35 -1.48 15.16
C PHE A 35 -8.85 -1.77 15.41
N ASP A 36 -9.45 -2.73 14.72
CA ASP A 36 -10.79 -3.24 15.04
C ASP A 36 -10.80 -3.84 16.46
N ASP A 37 -9.80 -4.67 16.80
CA ASP A 37 -9.67 -5.26 18.13
C ASP A 37 -9.40 -4.19 19.21
N ALA A 38 -8.52 -3.23 18.91
CA ALA A 38 -8.19 -2.16 19.85
C ALA A 38 -9.35 -1.18 20.08
N ALA A 39 -10.22 -0.97 19.09
CA ALA A 39 -11.40 -0.11 19.22
C ALA A 39 -12.47 -0.70 20.16
N ALA A 40 -12.41 -2.00 20.46
CA ALA A 40 -13.27 -2.61 21.46
C ALA A 40 -12.85 -2.29 22.91
N ASP A 41 -11.61 -1.81 23.12
CA ASP A 41 -11.11 -1.36 24.42
C ASP A 41 -11.12 0.18 24.48
N PRO A 42 -11.93 0.81 25.36
CA PRO A 42 -11.99 2.25 25.46
C PRO A 42 -10.69 2.88 25.99
N VAL A 43 -9.80 2.12 26.65
CA VAL A 43 -8.51 2.64 27.15
C VAL A 43 -7.40 1.60 26.93
N PRO A 44 -6.93 1.42 25.68
CA PRO A 44 -5.87 0.46 25.38
C PRO A 44 -4.61 0.77 26.19
N ARG A 45 -3.94 -0.26 26.73
CA ARG A 45 -2.70 -0.06 27.51
C ARG A 45 -1.61 0.66 26.69
N PRO A 46 -0.72 1.46 27.32
CA PRO A 46 0.33 2.19 26.61
C PRO A 46 1.20 1.33 25.69
N GLU A 47 1.55 0.10 26.12
CA GLU A 47 2.39 -0.81 25.33
C GLU A 47 1.67 -1.28 24.06
N LEU A 48 0.36 -1.49 24.14
CA LEU A 48 -0.46 -1.84 22.99
C LEU A 48 -0.52 -0.65 22.01
N ARG A 49 -0.74 0.57 22.51
CA ARG A 49 -0.75 1.77 21.66
C ARG A 49 0.56 1.96 20.92
N ALA A 50 1.70 1.84 21.61
CA ALA A 50 3.03 1.95 21.01
C ALA A 50 3.27 0.88 19.92
N GLY A 51 2.86 -0.37 20.16
CA GLY A 51 2.98 -1.46 19.19
C GLY A 51 2.13 -1.23 17.94
N LEU A 52 0.87 -0.82 18.11
CA LEU A 52 -0.03 -0.48 17.00
C LEU A 52 0.47 0.71 16.19
N THR A 53 0.97 1.75 16.86
CA THR A 53 1.59 2.91 16.20
C THR A 53 2.78 2.48 15.35
N THR A 54 3.70 1.70 15.92
CA THR A 54 4.89 1.22 15.18
C THR A 54 4.49 0.40 13.94
N GLY A 55 3.59 -0.56 14.09
CA GLY A 55 3.13 -1.39 12.97
C GLY A 55 2.45 -0.57 11.87
N CYS A 56 1.61 0.39 12.26
CA CYS A 56 0.92 1.24 11.29
C CYS A 56 1.90 2.18 10.56
N LEU A 57 2.88 2.76 11.26
CA LEU A 57 3.92 3.60 10.65
C LEU A 57 4.77 2.80 9.64
N GLN A 58 5.16 1.57 9.97
CA GLN A 58 5.88 0.70 9.05
C GLN A 58 5.08 0.43 7.77
N MET A 59 3.76 0.24 7.90
CA MET A 59 2.89 0.09 6.74
C MET A 59 2.81 1.37 5.90
N CYS A 60 2.66 2.53 6.55
CA CYS A 60 2.66 3.81 5.86
C CYS A 60 3.97 4.03 5.07
N ASP A 61 5.12 3.65 5.62
CA ASP A 61 6.42 3.80 4.96
C ASP A 61 6.64 2.81 3.80
N LEU A 62 6.05 1.63 3.86
CA LEU A 62 6.04 0.68 2.75
C LEU A 62 5.22 1.22 1.57
N LEU A 63 4.01 1.72 1.83
CA LEU A 63 3.16 2.34 0.81
C LEU A 63 3.81 3.57 0.18
N THR A 64 4.37 4.46 1.00
CA THR A 64 5.08 5.65 0.49
C THR A 64 6.22 5.27 -0.44
N ARG A 65 7.05 4.28 -0.08
CA ARG A 65 8.18 3.85 -0.93
C ARG A 65 7.74 3.17 -2.22
N HIS A 66 6.67 2.38 -2.15
CA HIS A 66 6.10 1.72 -3.30
C HIS A 66 5.60 2.73 -4.34
N HIS A 67 4.76 3.70 -3.96
CA HIS A 67 4.24 4.70 -4.90
C HIS A 67 5.33 5.62 -5.43
N LEU A 68 6.33 5.98 -4.61
CA LEU A 68 7.48 6.76 -5.10
C LEU A 68 8.25 6.02 -6.20
N HIS A 69 8.44 4.70 -6.05
CA HIS A 69 9.11 3.89 -7.06
C HIS A 69 8.32 3.85 -8.37
N GLU A 70 7.00 3.77 -8.31
CA GLU A 70 6.12 3.80 -9.48
C GLU A 70 6.14 5.16 -10.17
N ASP A 71 6.06 6.24 -9.39
CA ASP A 71 6.09 7.61 -9.91
C ASP A 71 7.38 7.92 -10.67
N ASP A 72 8.51 7.38 -10.22
CA ASP A 72 9.82 7.46 -10.88
C ASP A 72 9.81 6.73 -12.24
N ASP A 73 9.07 5.62 -12.33
CA ASP A 73 8.99 4.78 -13.52
C ASP A 73 7.93 5.22 -14.53
N PHE A 74 6.88 5.91 -14.08
CA PHE A 74 5.76 6.36 -14.91
C PHE A 74 6.18 7.20 -16.12
N GLY A 75 7.15 8.10 -15.96
CA GLY A 75 7.63 8.90 -17.11
C GLY A 75 8.26 8.05 -18.21
N ARG A 76 8.94 6.97 -17.84
CA ARG A 76 9.50 5.99 -18.78
C ARG A 76 8.37 5.17 -19.44
N LEU A 77 7.37 4.75 -18.67
CA LEU A 77 6.23 4.00 -19.20
C LEU A 77 5.41 4.82 -20.20
N GLU A 78 5.14 6.11 -19.94
CA GLU A 78 4.45 6.99 -20.89
C GLU A 78 5.23 7.16 -22.20
N ALA A 79 6.57 7.22 -22.13
CA ALA A 79 7.43 7.37 -23.30
C ALA A 79 7.40 6.12 -24.21
N TYR A 80 7.43 4.91 -23.63
CA TYR A 80 7.41 3.66 -24.38
C TYR A 80 5.98 3.21 -24.77
N PHE A 81 4.98 3.57 -23.97
CA PHE A 81 3.59 3.15 -24.14
C PHE A 81 2.66 4.36 -24.02
N PRO A 82 2.60 5.25 -25.03
CA PRO A 82 1.80 6.48 -24.98
C PRO A 82 0.30 6.26 -24.70
N GLN A 83 -0.22 5.07 -25.01
CA GLN A 83 -1.59 4.68 -24.70
C GLN A 83 -1.89 4.62 -23.19
N LEU A 84 -0.88 4.51 -22.33
CA LEU A 84 -1.03 4.50 -20.87
C LEU A 84 -1.14 5.90 -20.26
N ALA A 85 -0.89 6.98 -21.00
CA ALA A 85 -0.88 8.34 -20.44
C ALA A 85 -2.17 8.73 -19.68
N PRO A 86 -3.39 8.36 -20.11
CA PRO A 86 -4.59 8.60 -19.31
C PRO A 86 -4.61 7.83 -17.99
N ALA A 87 -4.13 6.59 -17.99
CA ALA A 87 -4.06 5.76 -16.79
C ALA A 87 -3.02 6.29 -15.80
N ILE A 88 -1.80 6.60 -16.29
CA ILE A 88 -0.71 7.12 -15.46
C ILE A 88 -1.07 8.47 -14.83
N ARG A 89 -1.75 9.37 -15.57
CA ARG A 89 -2.25 10.62 -15.01
C ARG A 89 -3.20 10.38 -13.83
N ARG A 90 -4.09 9.40 -13.95
CA ARG A 90 -5.00 9.03 -12.87
C ARG A 90 -4.24 8.45 -11.68
N LEU A 91 -3.29 7.53 -11.91
CA LEU A 91 -2.49 6.92 -10.84
C LEU A 91 -1.71 7.97 -10.06
N ARG A 92 -1.07 8.95 -10.72
CA ARG A 92 -0.40 10.07 -10.05
C ARG A 92 -1.33 10.87 -9.13
N ALA A 93 -2.54 11.19 -9.60
CA ALA A 93 -3.52 11.88 -8.77
C ALA A 93 -3.94 11.05 -7.55
N GLU A 94 -4.18 9.75 -7.74
CA GLU A 94 -4.48 8.83 -6.64
C GLU A 94 -3.29 8.69 -5.66
N HIS A 95 -2.04 8.74 -6.13
CA HIS A 95 -0.85 8.74 -5.29
C HIS A 95 -0.75 9.99 -4.41
N GLU A 96 -1.07 11.17 -4.95
CA GLU A 96 -1.11 12.42 -4.19
C GLU A 96 -2.18 12.35 -3.08
N ASP A 97 -3.37 11.84 -3.39
CA ASP A 97 -4.45 11.65 -2.42
C ASP A 97 -4.04 10.67 -1.31
N VAL A 98 -3.42 9.55 -1.68
CA VAL A 98 -2.89 8.56 -0.71
C VAL A 98 -1.80 9.18 0.15
N ALA A 99 -0.88 9.95 -0.43
CA ALA A 99 0.20 10.61 0.32
C ALA A 99 -0.36 11.57 1.37
N GLY A 100 -1.41 12.34 1.03
CA GLY A 100 -2.14 13.18 1.98
C GLY A 100 -2.77 12.37 3.11
N ALA A 101 -3.52 11.31 2.78
CA ALA A 101 -4.16 10.45 3.78
C ALA A 101 -3.14 9.77 4.71
N LEU A 102 -2.00 9.35 4.18
CA LEU A 102 -0.90 8.78 4.95
C LEU A 102 -0.23 9.80 5.88
N ALA A 103 -0.16 11.07 5.49
CA ALA A 103 0.35 12.15 6.35
C ALA A 103 -0.61 12.43 7.52
N ASP A 104 -1.91 12.52 7.23
CA ASP A 104 -2.94 12.72 8.25
C ASP A 104 -2.97 11.55 9.25
N LEU A 105 -2.88 10.32 8.76
CA LEU A 105 -2.82 9.13 9.61
C LEU A 105 -1.59 9.13 10.52
N ARG A 106 -0.40 9.53 10.02
CA ARG A 106 0.81 9.67 10.85
C ARG A 106 0.62 10.68 11.98
N ALA A 107 0.02 11.84 11.69
CA ALA A 107 -0.27 12.85 12.71
C ALA A 107 -1.25 12.33 13.77
N LEU A 108 -2.25 11.55 13.34
CA LEU A 108 -3.24 10.98 14.25
C LEU A 108 -2.65 9.87 15.13
N LEU A 109 -1.76 9.04 14.58
CA LEU A 109 -1.04 8.00 15.33
C LEU A 109 -0.16 8.57 16.45
N ALA A 110 0.48 9.73 16.23
CA ALA A 110 1.27 10.41 17.26
C ALA A 110 0.40 10.80 18.47
N ARG A 111 -0.84 11.24 18.22
CA ARG A 111 -1.82 11.57 19.26
C ARG A 111 -2.38 10.32 19.93
N PHE A 112 -2.56 9.24 19.18
CA PHE A 112 -3.02 7.95 19.71
C PHE A 112 -1.99 7.36 20.67
N GLU A 113 -0.71 7.41 20.34
CA GLU A 113 0.37 6.87 21.15
C GLU A 113 0.37 7.47 22.58
N VAL A 114 0.19 8.79 22.68
CA VAL A 114 0.09 9.52 23.96
C VAL A 114 -1.30 9.47 24.62
N GLY A 115 -2.29 8.81 24.00
CA GLY A 115 -3.62 8.61 24.55
C GLY A 115 -4.58 9.80 24.40
N GLU A 116 -4.31 10.74 23.49
CA GLU A 116 -5.18 11.88 23.22
C GLU A 116 -6.38 11.55 22.30
N VAL A 117 -6.27 10.46 21.53
CA VAL A 117 -7.34 9.96 20.65
C VAL A 117 -7.52 8.46 20.84
N GLY A 118 -8.74 7.98 20.63
CA GLY A 118 -9.09 6.56 20.71
C GLY A 118 -8.68 5.78 19.44
N ALA A 119 -8.65 4.45 19.57
CA ALA A 119 -8.36 3.54 18.46
C ALA A 119 -9.46 3.57 17.38
N ASP A 120 -10.70 3.91 17.74
CA ASP A 120 -11.84 4.08 16.84
C ASP A 120 -11.56 5.11 15.73
N ARG A 121 -10.94 6.24 16.10
CA ARG A 121 -10.62 7.29 15.13
C ARG A 121 -9.54 6.84 14.15
N ILE A 122 -8.54 6.08 14.61
CA ILE A 122 -7.50 5.49 13.74
C ILE A 122 -8.12 4.46 12.80
N ARG A 123 -8.93 3.58 13.37
CA ARG A 123 -9.62 2.49 12.68
C ARG A 123 -10.44 3.02 11.50
N ASP A 124 -11.18 4.12 11.69
CA ASP A 124 -11.95 4.74 10.63
C ASP A 124 -11.09 5.28 9.47
N ASP A 125 -9.93 5.87 9.76
CA ASP A 125 -8.98 6.32 8.72
C ASP A 125 -8.35 5.13 8.00
N VAL A 126 -7.95 4.08 8.73
CA VAL A 126 -7.41 2.84 8.15
C VAL A 126 -8.44 2.17 7.22
N VAL A 127 -9.72 2.13 7.60
CA VAL A 127 -10.79 1.57 6.75
C VAL A 127 -10.96 2.36 5.45
N ARG A 128 -10.99 3.69 5.53
CA ARG A 128 -11.09 4.56 4.34
C ARG A 128 -9.88 4.38 3.43
N LEU A 129 -8.68 4.45 3.98
CA LEU A 129 -7.44 4.28 3.23
C LEU A 129 -7.36 2.89 2.58
N THR A 130 -7.70 1.83 3.31
CA THR A 130 -7.72 0.46 2.79
C THR A 130 -8.69 0.33 1.61
N THR A 131 -9.87 0.94 1.71
CA THR A 131 -10.88 0.88 0.63
C THR A 131 -10.37 1.60 -0.62
N ALA A 132 -9.78 2.79 -0.46
CA ALA A 132 -9.20 3.54 -1.56
C ALA A 132 -8.04 2.77 -2.22
N LEU A 133 -7.11 2.23 -1.43
CA LEU A 133 -5.96 1.47 -1.93
C LEU A 133 -6.37 0.19 -2.65
N GLN A 134 -7.42 -0.51 -2.20
CA GLN A 134 -7.93 -1.68 -2.92
C GLN A 134 -8.39 -1.31 -4.34
N ALA A 135 -9.20 -0.25 -4.45
CA ALA A 135 -9.69 0.22 -5.75
C ALA A 135 -8.55 0.74 -6.65
N HIS A 136 -7.56 1.40 -6.04
CA HIS A 136 -6.35 1.88 -6.71
C HIS A 136 -5.52 0.71 -7.28
N PHE A 137 -5.14 -0.28 -6.45
CA PHE A 137 -4.37 -1.43 -6.89
C PHE A 137 -5.10 -2.24 -7.97
N ASP A 138 -6.42 -2.43 -7.86
CA ASP A 138 -7.20 -3.14 -8.86
C ASP A 138 -7.19 -2.40 -10.22
N TYR A 139 -7.28 -1.06 -10.19
CA TYR A 139 -7.20 -0.25 -11.40
C TYR A 139 -5.81 -0.29 -12.01
N GLU A 140 -4.77 -0.10 -11.22
CA GLU A 140 -3.38 -0.13 -11.68
C GLU A 140 -3.03 -1.47 -12.32
N GLU A 141 -3.32 -2.58 -11.64
CA GLU A 141 -3.05 -3.92 -12.16
C GLU A 141 -3.76 -4.14 -13.50
N ALA A 142 -5.02 -3.71 -13.61
CA ALA A 142 -5.79 -3.84 -14.85
C ALA A 142 -5.20 -3.02 -16.01
N GLN A 143 -4.55 -1.89 -15.75
CA GLN A 143 -3.96 -1.04 -16.79
C GLN A 143 -2.52 -1.42 -17.13
N LEU A 144 -1.68 -1.69 -16.13
CA LEU A 144 -0.24 -1.80 -16.32
C LEU A 144 0.23 -3.24 -16.58
N VAL A 145 -0.34 -4.24 -15.90
CA VAL A 145 0.14 -5.64 -15.97
C VAL A 145 0.16 -6.18 -17.41
N PRO A 146 -0.89 -6.00 -18.25
CA PRO A 146 -0.87 -6.51 -19.61
C PRO A 146 0.29 -5.94 -20.45
N VAL A 147 0.63 -4.66 -20.24
CA VAL A 147 1.70 -3.97 -20.97
C VAL A 147 3.07 -4.40 -20.44
N LEU A 148 3.24 -4.41 -19.11
CA LEU A 148 4.50 -4.77 -18.45
C LEU A 148 4.91 -6.22 -18.76
N ASN A 149 3.95 -7.15 -18.80
CA ASN A 149 4.24 -8.55 -19.08
C ASN A 149 4.52 -8.79 -20.57
N ALA A 150 3.81 -8.09 -21.47
CA ALA A 150 4.07 -8.17 -22.90
C ALA A 150 5.46 -7.61 -23.27
N ALA A 151 5.91 -6.55 -22.61
CA ALA A 151 7.22 -5.94 -22.84
C ALA A 151 8.41 -6.79 -22.33
N ALA A 152 8.14 -7.75 -21.44
CA ALA A 152 9.15 -8.65 -20.87
C ALA A 152 9.31 -9.96 -21.67
N THR A 153 8.66 -10.06 -22.84
CA THR A 153 8.72 -11.21 -23.76
C THR A 153 9.49 -10.84 -25.02
#